data_AF-A0A0C2BNZ8-F1
#
_entry.id   AF-A0A0C2BNZ8-F1
#
_cell.length_a   1.000
_cell.length_b   1.000
_cell.length_c   1.000
_cell.angle_alpha   90.00
_cell.angle_beta   90.00
_cell.angle_gamma   90.00
#
_symmetry.space_group_name_H-M   'P 1'
#
loop_
_entity.id
_entity.type
_entity.pdbx_description
1 polymer ?
#
loop_
_entity_poly.entity_id
_entity_poly.type
_entity_poly.pdbx_seq_one_letter_code
_entity_poly.pdbx_strand_id
1 'polypeptide(L)' 'MALKITCKEVHRLTSEGLDRELSMVERTRMQVHLLMCHACRTFTDQMQLLRHAMRQLLPPSGDDRRGGGQ' A
#
# COMPACT_ATOMS: atom_id res chain seq x y z
N MET A 1 -18.32 -3.79 -15.43
CA MET A 1 -17.77 -3.05 -14.28
C MET A 1 -18.27 -3.71 -13.00
N ALA A 2 -17.46 -4.54 -12.36
CA ALA A 2 -17.85 -5.24 -11.13
C ALA A 2 -17.76 -4.26 -9.94
N LEU A 3 -18.90 -3.79 -9.44
CA LEU A 3 -19.00 -2.92 -8.26
C LEU A 3 -18.78 -3.65 -6.93
N LYS A 4 -18.48 -4.95 -6.95
CA LYS A 4 -18.34 -5.79 -5.75
C LYS A 4 -16.88 -6.16 -5.54
N ILE A 5 -16.18 -5.36 -4.74
CA ILE A 5 -14.82 -5.66 -4.29
C ILE A 5 -14.87 -6.77 -3.23
N THR A 6 -14.13 -7.85 -3.47
CA THR A 6 -14.04 -9.02 -2.57
C THR A 6 -12.84 -8.91 -1.64
N CYS A 7 -12.81 -9.66 -0.54
CA CYS A 7 -11.65 -9.72 0.34
C CYS A 7 -10.36 -10.09 -0.42
N LYS A 8 -10.45 -11.00 -1.40
CA LYS A 8 -9.31 -11.40 -2.25
C LYS A 8 -8.78 -10.23 -3.08
N GLU A 9 -9.68 -9.43 -3.64
CA GLU A 9 -9.32 -8.22 -4.39
C GLU A 9 -8.65 -7.18 -3.47
N VAL A 10 -9.17 -6.98 -2.25
CA VAL A 10 -8.56 -6.08 -1.26
C VAL A 10 -7.16 -6.53 -0.87
N HIS A 11 -6.95 -7.83 -0.65
CA HIS A 11 -5.63 -8.37 -0.34
C HIS A 11 -4.66 -8.15 -1.50
N ARG A 12 -5.12 -8.39 -2.73
CA ARG A 12 -4.34 -8.12 -3.94
C ARG A 12 -3.99 -6.64 -4.06
N LEU A 13 -4.95 -5.73 -3.94
CA LEU A 13 -4.72 -4.28 -3.98
C LEU A 13 -3.82 -3.82 -2.83
N THR A 14 -3.93 -4.41 -1.64
CA THR A 14 -3.05 -4.10 -0.51
C THR A 14 -1.61 -4.46 -0.84
N SER A 15 -1.36 -5.67 -1.38
CA SER A 15 -0.02 -6.10 -1.80
C SER A 15 0.49 -5.25 -2.97
N GLU A 16 -0.33 -4.99 -3.98
CA GLU A 16 0.01 -4.10 -5.08
C GLU A 16 0.31 -2.68 -4.57
N GLY A 17 -0.39 -2.18 -3.56
CA GLY A 17 -0.13 -0.87 -2.93
C GLY A 17 1.16 -0.80 -2.11
N LEU A 18 1.78 -1.95 -1.83
CA LEU A 18 3.14 -1.99 -1.31
C LEU A 18 4.16 -1.88 -2.46
N ASP A 19 3.90 -2.47 -3.60
CA ASP A 19 4.87 -2.50 -4.70
C ASP A 19 4.79 -1.24 -5.58
N ARG A 20 3.56 -0.81 -5.90
CA ARG A 20 3.22 0.30 -6.78
C ARG A 20 2.23 1.28 -6.14
N GLU A 21 2.11 2.45 -6.73
CA GLU A 21 1.09 3.42 -6.37
C GLU A 21 -0.28 2.97 -6.92
N LEU A 22 -1.29 2.86 -6.06
CA LEU A 22 -2.67 2.53 -6.47
C LEU A 22 -3.36 3.77 -7.04
N SER A 23 -4.27 3.56 -8.00
CA SER A 23 -5.15 4.62 -8.48
C SER A 23 -6.11 5.08 -7.38
N MET A 24 -6.50 6.36 -7.41
CA MET A 24 -7.45 6.94 -6.44
C MET A 24 -8.77 6.16 -6.39
N VAL A 25 -9.22 5.61 -7.53
CA VAL A 25 -10.43 4.79 -7.60
C VAL A 25 -10.27 3.46 -6.87
N GLU A 26 -9.14 2.77 -7.06
CA GLU A 26 -8.83 1.49 -6.41
C GLU A 26 -8.72 1.67 -4.89
N ARG A 27 -8.02 2.73 -4.47
CA ARG A 27 -7.86 3.09 -3.07
C ARG A 27 -9.20 3.37 -2.39
N THR A 28 -10.09 4.11 -3.06
CA THR A 28 -11.42 4.42 -2.53
C THR A 28 -12.27 3.16 -2.38
N ARG A 29 -12.30 2.29 -3.41
CA ARG A 29 -13.03 1.01 -3.35
C ARG A 29 -12.53 0.12 -2.22
N MET A 30 -11.21 0.05 -2.05
CA MET A 30 -10.59 -0.68 -0.94
C MET A 30 -11.03 -0.11 0.40
N GLN A 31 -10.94 1.21 0.62
CA GLN A 31 -11.35 1.84 1.89
C GLN A 31 -12.80 1.56 2.25
N VAL A 32 -13.72 1.61 1.28
CA VAL A 32 -15.13 1.25 1.51
C VAL A 32 -15.25 -0.18 2.04
N HIS A 33 -14.49 -1.14 1.48
CA HIS A 33 -14.47 -2.52 1.99
C HIS A 33 -13.88 -2.63 3.40
N LEU A 34 -12.81 -1.89 3.70
CA LEU A 34 -12.17 -1.89 5.03
C LEU A 34 -13.07 -1.29 6.12
N LEU A 35 -14.10 -0.53 5.76
CA LEU A 35 -15.12 -0.05 6.70
C LEU A 35 -16.12 -1.14 7.10
N MET A 36 -16.41 -2.09 6.20
CA MET A 36 -17.39 -3.17 6.44
C MET A 36 -16.76 -4.51 6.83
N CYS A 37 -15.48 -4.73 6.54
CA CYS A 37 -14.78 -5.98 6.82
C CYS A 37 -13.58 -5.74 7.75
N HIS A 38 -13.74 -6.13 9.02
CA HIS A 38 -12.69 -6.00 10.04
C HIS A 38 -11.45 -6.83 9.70
N ALA A 39 -11.61 -8.05 9.17
CA ALA A 39 -10.48 -8.92 8.83
C ALA A 39 -9.53 -8.27 7.82
N CYS A 40 -10.08 -7.68 6.76
CA CYS A 40 -9.28 -6.98 5.76
C CYS A 40 -8.64 -5.70 6.33
N ARG A 41 -9.31 -4.99 7.24
CA ARG A 41 -8.72 -3.82 7.94
C ARG A 41 -7.48 -4.21 8.74
N THR A 42 -7.56 -5.26 9.54
CA THR A 42 -6.42 -5.75 10.33
C THR A 42 -5.29 -6.23 9.42
N PHE A 43 -5.60 -6.90 8.31
CA PHE A 43 -4.58 -7.30 7.33
C PHE A 43 -3.85 -6.10 6.72
N THR A 44 -4.58 -5.09 6.25
CA THR A 44 -3.98 -3.90 5.66
C THR A 44 -3.13 -3.13 6.67
N ASP A 45 -3.55 -3.05 7.93
CA ASP A 45 -2.79 -2.40 9.00
C ASP A 45 -1.46 -3.11 9.29
N GLN A 46 -1.48 -4.44 9.41
CA GLN A 46 -0.27 -5.25 9.59
C GLN A 46 0.73 -5.07 8.44
N MET A 47 0.24 -5.03 7.20
CA MET A 47 1.08 -4.80 6.02
C MET A 47 1.73 -3.41 6.02
N GLN A 48 1.00 -2.38 6.46
CA GLN A 48 1.56 -1.04 6.60
C GLN A 48 2.58 -0.94 7.73
N LEU A 49 2.34 -1.60 8.86
CA LEU A 49 3.28 -1.68 9.97
C LEU A 49 4.60 -2.32 9.51
N LEU A 50 4.54 -3.45 8.81
CA LEU A 50 5.71 -4.10 8.23
C LEU A 50 6.46 -3.17 7.27
N ARG A 51 5.75 -2.50 6.34
CA ARG A 51 6.36 -1.52 5.42
C ARG A 51 7.03 -0.37 6.16
N HIS A 52 6.42 0.13 7.22
CA HIS A 52 6.97 1.23 8.00
C HIS A 52 8.21 0.80 8.78
N ALA A 53 8.19 -0.38 9.40
CA ALA A 53 9.36 -0.95 10.07
C ALA A 53 10.53 -1.19 9.07
N MET A 54 10.25 -1.75 7.88
CA MET A 54 11.25 -1.95 6.84
C MET A 54 11.88 -0.62 6.38
N ARG A 55 11.08 0.43 6.20
CA ARG A 55 11.58 1.77 5.82
C ARG A 55 12.40 2.45 6.92
N GLN A 56 12.15 2.14 8.19
CA GLN A 56 12.96 2.64 9.30
C GLN A 56 14.27 1.87 9.47
N LEU A 57 14.26 0.57 9.14
CA LEU A 57 15.44 -0.29 9.24
C LEU A 57 16.41 -0.07 8.08
N LEU A 58 15.91 0.28 6.89
CA LEU A 58 16.77 0.69 5.79
C LEU A 58 17.39 2.05 6.16
N PRO A 59 18.72 2.16 6.36
CA PRO A 59 19.36 3.47 6.49
C PRO A 59 18.93 4.31 5.28
N PRO A 60 18.77 5.64 5.41
CA PRO A 60 18.52 6.47 4.24
C PRO A 60 19.65 6.16 3.25
N SER A 61 19.33 5.44 2.19
CA SER A 61 20.25 5.20 1.10
C SER A 61 20.58 6.59 0.58
N GLY A 62 21.72 7.11 1.01
CA GLY A 62 22.29 8.36 0.54
C GLY A 62 22.66 8.20 -0.92
N ASP A 63 21.65 8.18 -1.78
CA ASP A 63 21.79 8.50 -3.19
C ASP A 63 21.50 9.99 -3.34
N ASP A 64 22.33 10.82 -2.69
CA ASP A 64 22.66 12.13 -3.25
C ASP A 64 23.61 11.88 -4.42
N ARG A 65 23.10 11.25 -5.49
CA ARG A 65 23.68 11.44 -6.82
C ARG A 65 23.19 12.78 -7.32
N ARG A 66 23.71 13.84 -6.70
CA ARG A 66 23.96 15.11 -7.37
C ARG A 66 25.04 14.87 -8.43
N GLY A 67 24.63 14.28 -9.54
CA GLY A 67 25.36 14.35 -10.78
C GLY A 67 25.31 15.78 -11.31
N GLY A 68 26.46 16.45 -11.22
CA GLY A 68 27.06 17.19 -12.34
C GLY A 68 26.40 18.47 -12.85
N GLY A 69 27.19 19.55 -12.89
CA GLY A 69 27.19 20.44 -14.05
C GLY A 69 27.03 21.93 -13.77
N GLN A 70 28.12 22.55 -13.29
CA GLN A 70 28.84 23.72 -13.86
C GLN A 70 29.44 24.59 -12.76
#